data_AF-A0A8S9QVB6-F1
#
_entry.id   AF-A0A8S9QVB6-F1
#
_cell.length_a   1.000
_cell.length_b   1.000
_cell.length_c   1.000
_cell.angle_alpha   90.00
_cell.angle_beta   90.00
_cell.angle_gamma   90.00
#
_symmetry.space_group_name_H-M   'P 1'
#
loop_
_entity.id
_entity.type
_entity.pdbx_description
1 polymer ?
#
loop_
_entity_poly.entity_id
_entity_poly.type
_entity_poly.pdbx_seq_one_letter_code
_entity_poly.pdbx_strand_id
1 'polypeptide(L)'
;MGYSSCIRQHPPLELGSAIDWVLQTQTPSQNPTSTIIKLLLQASVSYIWKGRSSHLFTQVSFSPASIRISIDRHLRVRLLALPPSSPPSMSSLFDLYFGYISSPL
;
A
#
# COMPACT_ATOMS: atom_id res chain seq x y z
N MET A 1 3.73 -12.28 14.79
CA MET A 1 4.79 -11.44 14.20
C MET A 1 4.22 -10.74 12.97
N GLY A 2 4.20 -9.41 12.95
CA GLY A 2 3.40 -8.61 12.02
C GLY A 2 4.05 -8.40 10.65
N TYR A 3 3.26 -8.61 9.61
CA TYR A 3 3.59 -8.65 8.17
C TYR A 3 4.13 -7.35 7.55
N SER A 4 4.42 -6.30 8.33
CA SER A 4 4.87 -4.99 7.82
C SER A 4 6.35 -4.70 8.10
N SER A 5 7.10 -5.66 8.65
CA SER A 5 8.50 -5.49 9.05
C SER A 5 9.49 -5.33 7.89
N CYS A 6 9.04 -5.55 6.65
CA CYS A 6 9.86 -5.46 5.45
C CYS A 6 9.98 -4.03 4.89
N ILE A 7 9.04 -3.12 5.18
CA ILE A 7 9.03 -1.74 4.65
C ILE A 7 9.78 -0.77 5.57
N ARG A 8 9.63 -0.95 6.89
CA ARG A 8 10.41 -0.32 7.96
C ARG A 8 10.37 -1.25 9.18
N GLN A 9 11.41 -1.23 10.01
CA GLN A 9 11.37 -1.96 11.29
C GLN A 9 10.22 -1.41 12.15
N HIS A 10 9.39 -2.31 12.70
CA HIS A 10 8.19 -2.04 13.52
C HIS A 10 6.92 -1.58 12.76
N PRO A 11 6.05 -2.51 12.32
CA PRO A 11 4.72 -2.19 11.81
C PRO A 11 3.93 -1.26 12.76
N PRO A 12 3.23 -0.23 12.26
CA PRO A 12 2.35 0.56 13.10
C PRO A 12 1.20 -0.34 13.60
N LEU A 13 1.09 -0.47 14.92
CA LEU A 13 0.00 -1.18 15.58
C LEU A 13 -1.25 -0.29 15.76
N GLU A 14 -1.06 1.03 15.73
CA GLU A 14 -2.10 2.02 15.98
C GLU A 14 -2.17 3.07 14.88
N LEU A 15 -3.34 3.71 14.75
CA LEU A 15 -3.59 4.74 13.75
C LEU A 15 -2.63 5.93 13.89
N GLY A 16 -2.30 6.33 15.13
CA GLY A 16 -1.34 7.41 15.39
C GLY A 16 0.03 7.12 14.78
N SER A 17 0.56 5.91 15.01
CA SER A 17 1.85 5.49 14.44
C SER A 17 1.83 5.41 12.90
N ALA A 18 0.68 5.07 12.31
CA ALA A 18 0.51 5.10 10.85
C ALA A 18 0.52 6.53 10.30
N ILE A 19 -0.06 7.49 11.02
CA ILE A 19 -0.01 8.92 10.68
C ILE A 19 1.44 9.42 10.76
N ASP A 20 2.18 9.09 11.82
CA ASP A 20 3.59 9.48 11.97
C ASP A 20 4.45 8.94 10.82
N TRP A 21 4.21 7.70 10.39
CA TRP A 21 4.85 7.14 9.20
C TRP A 21 4.58 7.96 7.94
N VAL A 22 3.33 8.35 7.72
CA VAL A 22 2.94 9.17 6.56
C VAL A 22 3.58 10.55 6.64
N LEU A 23 3.57 11.20 7.81
CA LEU A 23 4.19 12.52 8.01
C LEU A 23 5.71 12.48 7.78
N GLN A 24 6.40 11.44 8.27
CA GLN A 24 7.83 11.24 8.02
C GLN A 24 8.17 10.98 6.55
N THR A 25 7.20 10.58 5.72
CA THR A 25 7.38 10.40 4.27
C THR A 25 7.16 11.67 3.44
N GLN A 26 6.81 12.80 4.09
CA GLN A 26 6.59 14.10 3.45
C GLN A 26 7.89 14.91 3.24
N THR A 27 9.04 14.45 3.74
CA THR A 27 10.32 15.03 3.34
C THR A 27 10.52 14.86 1.82
N PRO A 28 10.91 15.90 1.06
CA PRO A 28 10.97 15.92 -0.40
C PRO A 28 12.11 15.08 -1.00
N SER A 29 12.46 13.94 -0.38
CA SER A 29 13.26 12.92 -1.04
C SER A 29 12.33 12.09 -1.93
N GLN A 30 12.70 11.93 -3.21
CA GLN A 30 12.13 11.01 -4.19
C GLN A 30 12.33 9.54 -3.75
N ASN A 31 11.90 9.16 -2.54
CA ASN A 31 12.09 7.83 -2.02
C ASN A 31 10.98 6.92 -2.58
N PRO A 32 11.32 5.89 -3.38
CA PRO A 32 10.32 4.99 -3.97
C PRO A 32 9.43 4.31 -2.92
N THR A 33 9.93 4.11 -1.71
CA THR A 33 9.18 3.56 -0.57
C THR A 33 8.07 4.50 -0.10
N SER A 34 8.31 5.82 -0.09
CA SER A 34 7.28 6.84 0.23
C SER A 34 6.13 6.78 -0.76
N THR A 35 6.44 6.64 -2.06
CA THR A 35 5.45 6.49 -3.12
C THR A 35 4.59 5.24 -2.91
N ILE A 36 5.21 4.10 -2.58
CA ILE A 36 4.48 2.85 -2.30
C ILE A 36 3.54 3.00 -1.08
N ILE A 37 4.01 3.60 0.01
CA ILE A 37 3.20 3.85 1.22
C ILE A 37 2.00 4.75 0.91
N LYS A 38 2.22 5.84 0.16
CA LYS A 38 1.14 6.76 -0.25
C LYS A 38 0.10 6.06 -1.12
N LEU A 39 0.53 5.23 -2.07
CA LEU A 39 -0.37 4.45 -2.92
C LEU A 39 -1.17 3.42 -2.10
N LEU A 40 -0.54 2.73 -1.16
CA LEU A 40 -1.19 1.80 -0.23
C LEU A 40 -2.26 2.51 0.62
N LEU A 41 -1.93 3.67 1.17
CA LEU A 41 -2.86 4.47 1.97
C LEU A 41 -4.05 4.92 1.11
N GLN A 42 -3.80 5.47 -0.06
CA GLN A 42 -4.83 5.92 -0.99
C GLN A 42 -5.78 4.77 -1.37
N ALA A 43 -5.24 3.61 -1.74
CA ALA A 43 -6.04 2.43 -2.07
C ALA A 43 -6.86 1.95 -0.87
N SER A 44 -6.24 1.84 0.32
CA SER A 44 -6.90 1.39 1.54
C SER A 44 -8.08 2.28 1.91
N VAL A 45 -7.89 3.61 1.92
CA VAL A 45 -8.96 4.58 2.19
C VAL A 45 -10.08 4.45 1.16
N SER A 46 -9.74 4.33 -0.12
CA SER A 46 -10.74 4.21 -1.20
C SER A 46 -11.60 2.95 -1.06
N TYR A 47 -10.99 1.80 -0.78
CA TYR A 47 -11.71 0.54 -0.63
C TYR A 47 -12.50 0.47 0.68
N ILE A 48 -11.99 1.02 1.78
CA ILE A 48 -12.74 1.11 3.05
C ILE A 48 -13.96 2.03 2.88
N TRP A 49 -13.76 3.20 2.26
CA TRP A 49 -14.85 4.12 1.96
C TRP A 49 -15.92 3.45 1.08
N LYS A 50 -15.50 2.82 -0.03
CA LYS A 50 -16.40 2.10 -0.93
C LYS A 50 -17.11 0.95 -0.23
N GLY A 51 -16.43 0.23 0.65
CA GLY A 51 -16.99 -0.85 1.43
C GLY A 51 -18.08 -0.38 2.39
N ARG A 52 -17.82 0.69 3.13
CA ARG A 52 -18.81 1.30 4.04
C ARG A 52 -19.99 1.89 3.29
N SER A 53 -19.75 2.60 2.19
CA SER A 53 -20.82 3.13 1.35
C SER A 53 -21.66 2.02 0.73
N SER A 54 -21.05 0.95 0.20
CA SER A 54 -21.80 -0.21 -0.30
C SER A 54 -22.61 -0.88 0.81
N HIS A 55 -22.00 -1.10 1.98
CA HIS A 55 -22.66 -1.75 3.11
C HIS A 55 -23.91 -0.99 3.58
N LEU A 56 -23.89 0.35 3.55
CA LEU A 56 -25.06 1.19 3.88
C LEU A 56 -26.24 0.94 2.94
N PHE A 57 -26.00 0.52 1.69
CA PHE A 57 -27.04 0.30 0.69
C PHE A 57 -27.34 -1.18 0.42
N THR A 58 -26.41 -2.10 0.70
CA THR A 58 -26.54 -3.53 0.34
C THR A 58 -26.41 -4.49 1.51
N GLN A 59 -26.06 -4.02 2.72
CA GLN A 59 -25.70 -4.83 3.90
C GLN A 59 -24.60 -5.89 3.66
N VAL A 60 -23.89 -5.84 2.54
CA VAL A 60 -22.78 -6.74 2.25
C VAL A 60 -21.50 -6.14 2.82
N SER A 61 -20.92 -6.82 3.81
CA SER A 61 -19.61 -6.46 4.34
C SER A 61 -18.51 -7.11 3.51
N PHE A 62 -17.47 -6.35 3.15
CA PHE A 62 -16.28 -6.93 2.54
C PHE A 62 -15.39 -7.54 3.62
N SER A 63 -14.95 -8.79 3.41
CA SER A 63 -13.97 -9.39 4.31
C SER A 63 -12.62 -8.66 4.20
N PRO A 64 -11.83 -8.57 5.28
CA PRO A 64 -10.49 -7.97 5.23
C PRO A 64 -9.60 -8.61 4.15
N ALA A 65 -9.75 -9.92 3.92
CA ALA A 65 -9.05 -10.64 2.86
C ALA A 65 -9.46 -10.17 1.46
N SER A 66 -10.76 -9.95 1.21
CA SER A 66 -11.25 -9.43 -0.06
C SER A 66 -10.78 -8.00 -0.33
N ILE A 67 -10.71 -7.17 0.71
CA ILE A 67 -10.17 -5.81 0.62
C ILE A 67 -8.68 -5.86 0.29
N ARG A 68 -7.91 -6.73 0.96
CA ARG A 68 -6.47 -6.93 0.71
C ARG A 68 -6.20 -7.35 -0.73
N ILE A 69 -6.92 -8.35 -1.25
CA ILE A 69 -6.77 -8.81 -2.65
C ILE A 69 -7.07 -7.67 -3.63
N SER A 70 -8.10 -6.87 -3.34
CA SER A 70 -8.48 -5.74 -4.19
C SER A 70 -7.43 -4.63 -4.19
N ILE A 71 -6.88 -4.29 -3.02
CA ILE A 71 -5.78 -3.33 -2.87
C ILE A 71 -4.54 -3.81 -3.63
N ASP A 72 -4.17 -5.07 -3.47
CA ASP A 72 -2.99 -5.64 -4.12
C ASP A 72 -3.12 -5.64 -5.65
N ARG A 73 -4.26 -6.07 -6.17
CA ARG A 73 -4.55 -6.01 -7.61
C ARG A 73 -4.50 -4.57 -8.14
N HIS A 74 -5.09 -3.63 -7.40
CA HIS A 74 -5.08 -2.21 -7.77
C HIS A 74 -3.65 -1.65 -7.82
N LEU A 75 -2.82 -1.97 -6.84
CA LEU A 75 -1.44 -1.51 -6.78
C LEU A 75 -0.59 -2.11 -7.91
N ARG A 76 -0.70 -3.41 -8.17
CA ARG A 76 0.00 -4.04 -9.30
C ARG A 76 -0.34 -3.37 -10.63
N VAL A 77 -1.62 -3.09 -10.89
CA VAL A 77 -2.06 -2.41 -12.12
C VAL A 77 -1.49 -1.00 -12.21
N ARG A 78 -1.54 -0.22 -11.11
CA ARG A 78 -1.01 1.15 -11.10
C ARG A 78 0.50 1.20 -11.26
N LEU A 79 1.23 0.26 -10.63
CA LEU A 79 2.69 0.18 -10.71
C LEU A 79 3.17 -0.25 -12.10
N LEU A 80 2.46 -1.17 -12.77
CA LEU A 80 2.74 -1.57 -14.16
C LEU A 80 2.45 -0.45 -15.17
N ALA A 81 1.53 0.46 -14.85
CA ALA A 81 1.20 1.61 -15.70
C ALA A 81 2.20 2.77 -15.55
N LEU A 82 3.11 2.72 -14.57
CA LEU A 82 4.15 3.74 -14.43
C LEU A 82 5.26 3.49 -15.47
N PRO A 83 5.82 4.55 -16.07
CA PRO A 83 6.96 4.40 -16.96
C PRO A 83 8.14 3.79 -16.18
N PRO A 84 8.98 2.96 -16.83
CA PRO A 84 10.16 2.39 -16.20
C PRO A 84 11.06 3.51 -15.66
N SER A 85 11.65 3.28 -14.49
CA SER A 85 12.57 4.25 -13.88
C SER A 85 13.83 4.37 -14.75
N SER A 86 14.21 5.60 -15.09
CA SER A 86 15.48 5.93 -15.72
C SER A 86 16.37 6.58 -14.66
N PRO A 87 17.58 6.08 -14.36
CA PRO A 87 18.37 5.07 -15.09
C PRO A 87 18.00 3.60 -14.76
N PRO A 88 18.37 2.63 -15.64
CA PRO A 88 18.07 1.19 -15.50
C PRO A 88 18.71 0.50 -14.28
N SER A 89 19.54 1.21 -13.51
CA SER A 89 20.14 0.73 -12.26
C SER A 89 19.22 0.86 -11.04
N MET A 90 18.08 1.56 -11.16
CA MET A 90 17.10 1.66 -10.07
C MET A 90 16.04 0.56 -10.17
N SER A 91 15.83 -0.16 -9.06
CA SER A 91 14.71 -1.11 -8.93
C SER A 91 13.40 -0.40 -9.23
N SER A 92 12.57 -0.98 -10.11
CA SER A 92 11.27 -0.40 -10.42
C SER A 92 10.39 -0.39 -9.16
N LEU A 93 9.44 0.55 -9.09
CA LEU A 93 8.47 0.58 -7.98
C LEU A 93 7.68 -0.73 -7.87
N PHE A 94 7.49 -1.42 -9.00
CA PHE A 94 6.89 -2.75 -9.06
C PHE A 94 7.77 -3.80 -8.35
N ASP A 95 9.07 -3.84 -8.66
CA ASP A 95 10.01 -4.79 -8.04
C ASP A 95 10.12 -4.57 -6.53
N LEU A 96 10.18 -3.30 -6.10
CA LEU A 96 10.18 -2.95 -4.68
C LEU A 96 8.90 -3.38 -3.97
N TYR A 97 7.74 -3.10 -4.57
CA TYR A 97 6.44 -3.54 -4.03
C TYR A 97 6.36 -5.07 -3.92
N PHE A 98 6.81 -5.79 -4.95
CA PHE A 98 6.81 -7.25 -4.98
C PHE A 98 7.77 -7.83 -3.93
N GLY A 99 8.93 -7.20 -3.72
CA GLY A 99 9.89 -7.55 -2.67
C GLY A 99 9.34 -7.35 -1.25
N TYR A 100 8.49 -6.34 -1.03
CA TYR A 100 7.84 -6.13 0.26
C TYR A 100 6.70 -7.11 0.55
N ILE A 101 6.05 -7.66 -0.48
CA ILE A 101 4.79 -8.41 -0.32
C ILE A 101 4.93 -9.91 -0.61
N SER A 102 5.99 -10.35 -1.30
CA SER A 102 6.18 -11.75 -1.70
C SER A 102 6.85 -12.66 -0.67
N SER A 103 6.58 -12.45 0.62
CA SER A 103 6.89 -13.50 1.60
C SER A 103 5.92 -14.68 1.36
N PRO A 104 6.41 -15.94 1.29
CA PRO A 104 5.57 -17.09 0.92
C PRO A 104 4.44 -17.30 1.94
N LEU A 105 3.28 -17.67 1.39
CA LEU A 105 2.09 -18.14 2.10
C LEU A 105 2.40 -19.33 3.02
#